data_AF-A0A2P7SCE7-F1
#
_entry.id   AF-A0A2P7SCE7-F1
#
_cell.length_a   1.000
_cell.length_b   1.000
_cell.length_c   1.000
_cell.angle_alpha   90.00
_cell.angle_beta   90.00
_cell.angle_gamma   90.00
#
_symmetry.space_group_name_H-M   'P 1'
#
loop_
_entity.id
_entity.type
_entity.pdbx_description
1 polymer ?
#
loop_
_entity_poly.entity_id
_entity_poly.type
_entity_poly.pdbx_seq_one_letter_code
_entity_poly.pdbx_strand_id
1 'polypeptide(L)'
;MPTEFPACPDEFTDDALLLYASRLSFGSVFARNQYSTSLVVDHRLKDDDLIVLTRFAGDSIKDWAVAHISIHDGIFFHRSEFTFYTLPGALKHFCELVGEVLTDSIDDYC
;
A
#
# COMPACT_ATOMS: atom_id res chain seq x y z
N MET A 1 -11.91 -2.99 13.56
CA MET A 1 -11.55 -4.41 13.74
C MET A 1 -10.06 -4.49 13.96
N PRO A 2 -9.55 -5.43 14.78
CA PRO A 2 -8.12 -5.59 14.93
C PRO A 2 -7.54 -6.10 13.61
N THR A 3 -6.58 -5.35 13.07
CA THR A 3 -5.82 -5.70 11.87
C THR A 3 -4.36 -5.77 12.27
N GLU A 4 -3.69 -6.85 11.92
CA GLU A 4 -2.27 -7.04 12.16
C GLU A 4 -1.47 -6.52 10.96
N PHE A 5 -0.33 -5.89 11.22
CA PHE A 5 0.63 -5.43 10.20
C PHE A 5 1.99 -6.09 10.44
N PRO A 6 2.23 -7.30 9.89
CA PRO A 6 3.40 -8.12 10.27
C PRO A 6 4.76 -7.49 9.94
N ALA A 7 4.81 -6.63 8.92
CA ALA A 7 6.04 -5.95 8.52
C ALA A 7 6.26 -4.61 9.25
N CYS A 8 5.29 -4.12 10.02
CA CYS A 8 5.40 -2.88 10.77
C CYS A 8 6.47 -3.03 11.86
N PRO A 9 7.46 -2.13 11.94
CA PRO A 9 8.45 -2.16 13.01
C PRO A 9 7.84 -1.77 14.36
N ASP A 10 8.35 -2.38 15.43
CA ASP A 10 7.88 -2.16 16.80
C ASP A 10 8.45 -0.88 17.44
N GLU A 11 9.60 -0.42 16.93
CA GLU A 11 10.30 0.76 17.44
C GLU A 11 10.25 1.89 16.41
N PHE A 12 9.95 3.09 16.90
CA PHE A 12 10.10 4.32 16.13
C PHE A 12 11.55 4.81 16.19
N THR A 13 12.12 5.02 15.01
CA THR A 13 13.41 5.66 14.75
C THR A 13 13.21 6.63 13.59
N ASP A 14 14.14 7.57 13.39
CA ASP A 14 14.08 8.51 12.25
C ASP A 14 14.00 7.76 10.89
N ASP A 15 14.55 6.55 10.81
CA ASP A 15 14.52 5.70 9.62
C ASP A 15 13.39 4.64 9.63
N ALA A 16 12.39 4.76 10.50
CA ALA A 16 11.45 3.67 10.71
C ALA A 16 10.55 3.38 9.49
N LEU A 17 10.19 4.40 8.70
CA LEU A 17 9.48 4.18 7.42
C LEU A 17 10.39 3.53 6.36
N LEU A 18 11.67 3.89 6.33
CA LEU A 18 12.65 3.25 5.44
C LEU A 18 12.82 1.77 5.81
N LEU A 19 12.93 1.48 7.11
CA LEU A 19 12.97 0.12 7.62
C LEU A 19 11.68 -0.63 7.29
N TYR A 20 10.53 0.00 7.49
CA TYR A 20 9.24 -0.61 7.16
C TYR A 20 9.16 -0.94 5.66
N ALA A 21 9.48 0.02 4.79
CA ALA A 21 9.53 -0.20 3.35
C ALA A 21 10.49 -1.34 2.97
N SER A 22 11.65 -1.46 3.62
CA SER A 22 12.61 -2.54 3.35
C SER A 22 12.10 -3.94 3.74
N ARG A 23 11.14 -4.02 4.68
CA ARG A 23 10.48 -5.27 5.10
C ARG A 23 9.31 -5.64 4.19
N LEU A 24 8.81 -4.70 3.40
CA LEU A 24 7.77 -4.96 2.40
C LEU A 24 8.41 -5.58 1.16
N SER A 25 7.97 -6.77 0.80
CA SER A 25 8.40 -7.46 -0.41
C SER A 25 7.20 -7.94 -1.19
N PHE A 26 7.31 -7.99 -2.52
CA PHE A 26 6.23 -8.49 -3.38
C PHE A 26 5.73 -9.86 -2.89
N GLY A 27 4.42 -9.99 -2.71
CA GLY A 27 3.76 -11.21 -2.25
C GLY A 27 3.80 -11.45 -0.73
N SER A 28 4.53 -10.64 0.04
CA SER A 28 4.51 -10.71 1.51
C SER A 28 3.20 -10.18 2.08
N VAL A 29 2.86 -10.57 3.32
CA VAL A 29 1.65 -10.11 3.99
C VAL A 29 1.82 -8.67 4.47
N PHE A 30 1.05 -7.75 3.89
CA PHE A 30 0.99 -6.37 4.33
C PHE A 30 0.13 -6.22 5.59
N ALA A 31 -1.11 -6.69 5.49
CA ALA A 31 -2.12 -6.59 6.53
C ALA A 31 -2.93 -7.88 6.59
N ARG A 32 -3.31 -8.31 7.79
CA ARG A 32 -4.16 -9.48 7.96
C ARG A 32 -5.16 -9.27 9.08
N ASN A 33 -6.39 -9.68 8.84
CA ASN A 33 -7.41 -9.80 9.86
C ASN A 33 -8.11 -11.17 9.71
N GLN A 34 -9.14 -11.42 10.53
CA GLN A 34 -9.87 -12.69 10.51
C GLN A 34 -10.68 -12.97 9.24
N TYR A 35 -10.87 -11.98 8.36
CA TYR A 35 -11.67 -12.07 7.13
C TYR A 35 -10.83 -12.03 5.86
N SER A 36 -9.72 -11.29 5.87
CA SER A 36 -8.91 -11.06 4.68
C SER A 36 -7.43 -10.93 5.01
N THR A 37 -6.62 -11.32 4.04
CA THR A 37 -5.17 -11.11 4.03
C THR A 37 -4.85 -10.24 2.82
N SER A 38 -4.12 -9.16 3.01
CA SER A 38 -3.62 -8.28 1.95
C SER A 38 -2.14 -8.57 1.72
N LEU A 39 -1.78 -8.80 0.46
CA LEU A 39 -0.43 -9.07 0.00
C LEU A 39 0.14 -7.81 -0.65
N VAL A 40 1.43 -7.53 -0.40
CA VAL A 40 2.14 -6.42 -1.04
C VAL A 40 2.31 -6.69 -2.53
N VAL A 41 2.03 -5.68 -3.34
CA VAL A 41 2.26 -5.68 -4.79
C VAL A 41 3.37 -4.70 -5.14
N ASP A 42 3.28 -3.47 -4.65
CA ASP A 42 4.36 -2.49 -4.79
C ASP A 42 4.30 -1.51 -3.61
N HIS A 43 5.39 -0.78 -3.36
CA HIS A 43 5.44 0.27 -2.36
C HIS A 43 6.42 1.37 -2.77
N ARG A 44 6.13 2.61 -2.35
CA ARG A 44 6.99 3.76 -2.60
C ARG A 44 7.02 4.66 -1.37
N LEU A 45 8.20 5.19 -1.10
CA LEU A 45 8.38 6.24 -0.11
C LEU A 45 8.35 7.59 -0.82
N LYS A 46 7.63 8.55 -0.24
CA LYS A 46 7.53 9.91 -0.73
C LYS A 46 7.25 10.85 0.44
N ASP A 47 8.02 11.93 0.54
CA ASP A 47 7.76 13.03 1.49
C ASP A 47 7.45 12.54 2.92
N ASP A 48 8.22 11.57 3.41
CA ASP A 48 8.04 10.92 4.73
C ASP A 48 6.72 10.15 4.92
N ASP A 49 6.12 9.72 3.81
CA ASP A 49 5.00 8.81 3.74
C ASP A 49 5.36 7.54 2.96
N LEU A 50 4.73 6.43 3.35
CA LEU A 50 4.86 5.14 2.66
C LEU A 50 3.51 4.79 2.02
N ILE A 51 3.48 4.75 0.70
CA ILE A 51 2.33 4.32 -0.08
C ILE A 51 2.54 2.86 -0.46
N VAL A 52 1.54 2.01 -0.23
CA VAL A 52 1.61 0.57 -0.49
C VAL A 52 0.42 0.16 -1.35
N LEU A 53 0.71 -0.41 -2.52
CA LEU A 53 -0.25 -1.11 -3.34
C LEU A 53 -0.34 -2.56 -2.86
N THR A 54 -1.56 -3.01 -2.60
CA THR A 54 -1.83 -4.34 -2.09
C THR A 54 -2.90 -5.05 -2.91
N ARG A 55 -2.89 -6.37 -2.81
CA ARG A 55 -3.94 -7.24 -3.35
C ARG A 55 -4.47 -8.16 -2.26
N PHE A 56 -5.78 -8.35 -2.17
CA PHE A 56 -6.34 -9.36 -1.26
C PHE A 56 -5.99 -10.78 -1.72
N ALA A 57 -5.72 -11.67 -0.77
CA ALA A 57 -5.51 -13.09 -0.99
C ALA A 57 -6.88 -13.80 -1.00
N GLY A 58 -7.22 -14.43 -2.12
CA GLY A 58 -8.46 -15.18 -2.33
C GLY A 58 -9.30 -14.65 -3.50
N ASP A 59 -10.47 -15.24 -3.71
CA ASP A 59 -11.46 -14.79 -4.72
C ASP A 59 -12.27 -13.61 -4.18
N SER A 60 -11.68 -12.42 -4.19
CA SER A 60 -12.38 -11.21 -3.76
C SER A 60 -12.88 -10.42 -4.96
N ILE A 61 -14.06 -9.78 -4.86
CA ILE A 61 -14.61 -8.98 -5.97
C ILE A 61 -13.77 -7.70 -6.18
N LYS A 62 -13.14 -7.18 -5.12
CA LYS A 62 -12.26 -6.01 -5.15
C LYS A 62 -10.86 -6.44 -4.77
N ASP A 63 -10.10 -6.89 -5.75
CA ASP A 63 -8.80 -7.49 -5.48
C ASP A 63 -7.75 -6.49 -5.04
N TRP A 64 -7.85 -5.21 -5.38
CA TRP A 64 -6.75 -4.25 -5.23
C TRP A 64 -7.07 -3.17 -4.22
N ALA A 65 -6.07 -2.74 -3.44
CA ALA A 65 -6.22 -1.66 -2.49
C ALA A 65 -4.93 -0.86 -2.36
N VAL A 66 -5.06 0.45 -2.16
CA VAL A 66 -3.93 1.34 -1.87
C VAL A 66 -4.02 1.79 -0.41
N ALA A 67 -2.94 1.57 0.32
CA ALA A 67 -2.77 2.00 1.69
C ALA A 67 -1.72 3.11 1.76
N HIS A 68 -1.93 4.04 2.67
CA HIS A 68 -1.04 5.16 2.99
C HIS A 68 -0.63 5.00 4.46
N ILE A 69 0.67 5.07 4.70
CA ILE A 69 1.26 4.99 6.03
C ILE A 69 2.02 6.27 6.28
N SER A 70 1.63 6.98 7.32
CA SER A 70 2.34 8.15 7.83
C SER A 70 2.76 7.94 9.28
N ILE A 71 3.76 8.68 9.74
CA ILE A 71 4.13 8.70 11.16
C ILE A 71 3.71 10.03 11.77
N HIS A 72 2.98 9.97 12.88
CA HIS A 72 2.68 11.13 13.71
C HIS A 72 2.99 10.80 15.18
N ASP A 73 3.75 11.66 15.86
CA ASP A 73 4.18 11.47 17.25
C ASP A 73 4.81 10.10 17.55
N GLY A 74 5.54 9.54 16.58
CA GLY A 74 6.19 8.22 16.71
C GLY A 74 5.25 7.02 16.58
N ILE A 75 4.01 7.24 16.12
CA ILE A 75 3.01 6.19 15.89
C ILE A 75 2.77 6.04 14.38
N PHE A 76 2.72 4.79 13.90
CA PHE A 76 2.33 4.48 12.53
C PHE A 76 0.82 4.58 12.33
N PHE A 77 0.40 5.40 11.37
CA PHE A 77 -0.98 5.54 10.97
C PHE A 77 -1.21 4.87 9.63
N HIS A 78 -1.86 3.71 9.64
CA HIS A 78 -2.28 3.02 8.41
C HIS A 78 -3.66 3.47 8.00
N ARG A 79 -3.74 4.16 6.87
CA ARG A 79 -4.98 4.56 6.23
C ARG A 79 -5.18 3.77 4.94
N SER A 80 -6.34 3.14 4.78
CA SER A 80 -6.77 2.65 3.48
C SER A 80 -7.36 3.82 2.71
N GLU A 81 -6.81 4.16 1.54
CA GLU A 81 -7.36 5.23 0.70
C GLU A 81 -8.57 4.69 -0.06
N PHE A 82 -8.33 3.75 -0.98
CA PHE A 82 -9.37 3.19 -1.83
C PHE A 82 -9.12 1.71 -2.17
N THR A 83 -10.21 1.01 -2.49
CA THR A 83 -10.22 -0.34 -3.05
C THR A 83 -10.69 -0.29 -4.49
N PHE A 84 -10.05 -1.05 -5.36
CA PHE A 84 -10.27 -1.05 -6.81
C PHE A 84 -10.60 -2.46 -7.31
N TYR A 85 -11.39 -2.51 -8.37
CA TYR A 85 -11.73 -3.77 -9.05
C TYR A 85 -10.60 -4.23 -9.99
N THR A 86 -9.78 -3.32 -10.49
CA THR A 86 -8.76 -3.61 -11.50
C THR A 86 -7.39 -3.05 -11.08
N LEU A 87 -6.32 -3.77 -11.45
CA LEU A 87 -4.94 -3.33 -11.21
C LEU A 87 -4.63 -1.97 -11.86
N PRO A 88 -5.02 -1.69 -13.13
CA PRO A 88 -4.76 -0.39 -13.75
C PRO A 88 -5.36 0.78 -12.97
N GLY A 89 -6.58 0.63 -12.45
CA GLY A 89 -7.21 1.67 -11.62
C GLY A 89 -6.45 1.91 -10.32
N ALA A 90 -5.99 0.85 -9.66
CA ALA A 90 -5.19 0.95 -8.45
C ALA A 90 -3.80 1.56 -8.71
N LEU A 91 -3.14 1.17 -9.81
CA LEU A 91 -1.84 1.73 -10.21
C LEU A 91 -1.91 3.21 -10.54
N LYS A 92 -2.96 3.64 -11.27
CA LYS A 92 -3.17 5.06 -11.56
C LYS A 92 -3.22 5.87 -10.27
N HIS A 93 -4.04 5.45 -9.32
CA HIS A 93 -4.17 6.12 -8.03
C HIS A 93 -2.88 6.05 -7.18
N PHE A 94 -2.21 4.90 -7.18
CA PHE A 94 -0.92 4.74 -6.52
C PHE A 94 0.12 5.72 -7.06
N CYS A 95 0.28 5.83 -8.38
CA CYS A 95 1.21 6.76 -9.01
C CYS A 95 0.81 8.22 -8.74
N GLU A 96 -0.47 8.57 -8.79
CA GLU A 96 -0.97 9.91 -8.41
C GLU A 96 -0.53 10.30 -6.99
N LEU A 97 -0.67 9.40 -6.02
CA LEU A 97 -0.23 9.63 -4.64
C LEU A 97 1.29 9.78 -4.54
N VAL A 98 2.04 8.93 -5.25
CA VAL A 98 3.50 9.02 -5.36
C VAL A 98 3.94 10.24 -6.19
N GLY A 99 3.02 10.99 -6.80
CA GLY A 99 3.34 12.16 -7.64
C GLY A 99 3.99 11.81 -8.96
N GLU A 100 3.92 10.53 -9.34
CA GLU A 100 4.27 10.06 -10.66
C GLU A 100 3.03 10.23 -11.54
N VAL A 101 3.14 11.05 -12.59
CA VAL A 101 2.07 11.13 -13.59
C VAL A 101 2.23 9.90 -14.48
N LEU A 102 1.32 8.93 -14.34
CA LEU A 102 1.11 7.95 -15.41
C LEU A 102 0.62 8.77 -16.61
N THR A 103 1.51 9.08 -17.54
CA THR A 103 1.09 9.64 -18.83
C THR A 103 0.13 8.63 -19.44
N ASP A 104 -1.11 9.04 -19.74
CA ASP A 104 -2.09 8.19 -20.40
C ASP A 104 -1.38 7.42 -21.51
N SER A 105 -1.39 6.09 -21.39
CA SER A 105 -0.81 5.25 -22.44
C SER A 105 -1.59 5.56 -23.71
N ILE A 106 -0.87 5.66 -24.84
CA ILE A 106 -1.45 6.02 -26.14
C ILE A 106 -2.58 5.07 -26.60
N ASP A 107 -2.78 3.95 -25.90
CA ASP A 107 -3.85 2.96 -26.04
C ASP A 107 -5.26 3.43 -25.62
N ASP A 108 -5.41 4.54 -24.88
CA ASP A 108 -6.75 5.06 -24.51
C ASP A 108 -7.46 5.84 -25.64
N TYR A 109 -6.83 5.94 -26.82
CA TYR A 109 -7.41 6.50 -28.05
C TYR A 109 -7.62 5.40 -29.11
N CYS A 110 -8.61 4.51 -28.91
CA CYS A 110 -9.15 3.65 -29.96
C CYS A 110 -10.67 3.58 -29.92
#